data_AF-A0A183DKP7-F1
#
_entry.id   AF-A0A183DKP7-F1
#
_cell.length_a   1.000
_cell.length_b   1.000
_cell.length_c   1.000
_cell.angle_alpha   90.00
_cell.angle_beta   90.00
_cell.angle_gamma   90.00
#
_symmetry.space_group_name_H-M   'P 1'
#
loop_
_entity.id
_entity.type
_entity.pdbx_description
1 polymer ?
#
loop_
_entity_poly.entity_id
_entity_poly.type
_entity_poly.pdbx_seq_one_letter_code
_entity_poly.pdbx_strand_id
1 'polypeptide(L)'
;MPHGLFILVYKSPDLEILTFGKVVERLISLGYPKELRSFEYKPLFPVRGLWFDYLYGNLLKVDGFGSILMGVHGFHYMKPSEIEELYPNKFLHLSDNRIYVLNTLFNLPETYLVACIIDFFDNNPSYTPNDDRTGVKTGDVYMSYRSIFQDIRTSVDWVHFE
;
A
#
# COMPACT_ATOMS: atom_id res chain seq x y z
N MET A 1 -20.27 7.45 -39.93
CA MET A 1 -20.53 7.35 -38.47
C MET A 1 -19.48 6.42 -37.89
N PRO A 2 -18.45 6.90 -37.19
CA PRO A 2 -17.53 5.99 -36.52
C PRO A 2 -18.26 5.39 -35.32
N HIS A 3 -18.32 4.06 -35.25
CA HIS A 3 -18.78 3.35 -34.05
C HIS A 3 -17.74 3.56 -32.96
N GLY A 4 -17.97 4.57 -32.12
CA GLY A 4 -17.18 4.79 -30.92
C GLY A 4 -17.38 3.60 -29.99
N LEU A 5 -16.33 2.84 -29.77
CA LEU A 5 -16.26 1.88 -28.68
C LEU A 5 -16.43 2.69 -27.38
N PHE A 6 -17.58 2.57 -26.71
CA PHE A 6 -17.79 3.22 -25.42
C PHE A 6 -16.93 2.51 -24.37
N ILE A 7 -15.70 3.00 -24.19
CA ILE A 7 -14.85 2.62 -23.07
C ILE A 7 -15.25 3.45 -21.85
N LEU A 8 -15.55 2.78 -20.74
CA LEU A 8 -15.88 3.43 -19.47
C LEU A 8 -14.58 3.96 -18.85
N VAL A 9 -14.43 5.28 -18.82
CA VAL A 9 -13.31 5.96 -18.14
C VAL A 9 -13.88 6.67 -16.92
N TYR A 10 -13.42 6.27 -15.74
CA TYR A 10 -13.79 6.92 -14.48
C TYR A 10 -13.09 8.28 -14.35
N LYS A 11 -13.76 9.24 -13.72
CA LYS A 11 -13.19 10.55 -13.44
C LYS A 11 -12.22 10.45 -12.26
N SER A 12 -10.98 10.85 -12.50
CA SER A 12 -9.96 11.00 -11.47
C SER A 12 -9.93 12.46 -10.98
N PRO A 13 -9.81 12.72 -9.65
CA PRO A 13 -9.64 11.77 -8.55
C PRO A 13 -10.94 11.34 -7.86
N ASP A 14 -12.12 11.65 -8.40
CA ASP A 14 -13.42 11.48 -7.71
C ASP A 14 -13.70 10.03 -7.31
N LEU A 15 -13.45 9.07 -8.21
CA LEU A 15 -13.62 7.64 -7.89
C LEU A 15 -12.63 7.21 -6.82
N GLU A 16 -11.37 7.61 -6.97
CA GLU A 16 -10.30 7.21 -6.06
C GLU A 16 -10.56 7.72 -4.64
N ILE A 17 -11.02 8.97 -4.50
CA ILE A 17 -11.42 9.56 -3.21
C ILE A 17 -12.58 8.77 -2.57
N LEU A 18 -13.61 8.45 -3.36
CA LEU A 18 -14.77 7.72 -2.86
C LEU A 18 -14.38 6.31 -2.39
N THR A 19 -13.64 5.56 -3.23
CA THR A 19 -13.17 4.22 -2.91
C THR A 19 -12.27 4.25 -1.67
N PHE A 20 -11.34 5.21 -1.59
CA PHE A 20 -10.46 5.37 -0.45
C PHE A 20 -11.24 5.54 0.86
N GLY A 21 -12.21 6.46 0.89
CA GLY A 21 -13.02 6.70 2.08
C GLY A 21 -13.84 5.48 2.52
N LYS A 22 -14.44 4.75 1.55
CA LYS A 22 -15.19 3.52 1.85
C LYS A 22 -14.29 2.41 2.42
N VAL A 23 -13.09 2.23 1.87
CA VAL A 23 -12.14 1.23 2.35
C VAL A 23 -11.64 1.57 3.75
N VAL A 24 -11.40 2.85 4.05
CA VAL A 24 -11.06 3.31 5.41
C VAL A 24 -12.15 2.96 6.41
N GLU A 25 -13.42 3.27 6.11
CA GLU A 25 -14.53 2.91 7.00
C GLU A 25 -14.66 1.38 7.18
N ARG A 26 -14.41 0.61 6.11
CA ARG A 26 -14.39 -0.85 6.20
C ARG A 26 -13.30 -1.35 7.13
N LEU A 27 -12.07 -0.84 7.04
CA LEU A 27 -10.98 -1.22 7.94
C LEU A 27 -11.29 -0.87 9.39
N ILE A 28 -11.87 0.30 9.66
CA ILE A 28 -12.31 0.68 11.01
C ILE A 28 -13.36 -0.31 11.54
N SER A 29 -14.28 -0.77 10.69
CA SER A 29 -15.27 -1.80 11.08
C SER A 29 -14.65 -3.16 11.41
N LEU A 30 -13.47 -3.46 10.86
CA LEU A 30 -12.69 -4.67 11.16
C LEU A 30 -11.83 -4.53 12.44
N GLY A 31 -11.79 -3.35 13.05
CA GLY A 31 -11.08 -3.09 14.30
C GLY A 31 -9.80 -2.25 14.15
N TYR A 32 -9.52 -1.70 12.96
CA TYR A 32 -8.45 -0.71 12.83
C TYR A 32 -8.79 0.58 13.61
N PRO A 33 -7.77 1.35 14.04
CA PRO A 33 -7.96 2.56 14.84
C PRO A 33 -8.91 3.58 14.18
N LYS A 34 -9.72 4.28 14.98
CA LYS A 34 -10.72 5.23 14.45
C LYS A 34 -10.08 6.49 13.85
N GLU A 35 -8.85 6.75 14.24
CA GLU A 35 -7.98 7.82 13.76
C GLU A 35 -7.77 7.73 12.23
N LEU A 36 -7.86 6.54 11.63
CA LEU A 36 -7.74 6.36 10.19
C LEU A 36 -8.78 7.18 9.41
N ARG A 37 -9.91 7.54 10.02
CA ARG A 37 -10.95 8.40 9.40
C ARG A 37 -10.43 9.78 9.03
N SER A 38 -9.34 10.26 9.64
CA SER A 38 -8.74 11.55 9.29
C SER A 38 -7.88 11.49 8.03
N PHE A 39 -7.69 10.32 7.41
CA PHE A 39 -6.92 10.23 6.19
C PHE A 39 -7.66 10.88 5.01
N GLU A 40 -6.92 11.65 4.23
CA GLU A 40 -7.41 12.27 3.00
C GLU A 40 -6.61 11.74 1.81
N TYR A 41 -7.31 11.26 0.77
CA TYR A 41 -6.67 10.74 -0.42
C TYR A 41 -5.87 11.83 -1.16
N LYS A 42 -4.57 11.58 -1.40
CA LYS A 42 -3.70 12.49 -2.15
C LYS A 42 -3.32 11.89 -3.50
N PRO A 43 -3.91 12.36 -4.62
CA PRO A 43 -3.73 11.75 -5.94
C PRO A 43 -2.31 11.86 -6.52
N LEU A 44 -1.49 12.77 -5.98
CA LEU A 44 -0.12 13.01 -6.47
C LEU A 44 0.91 12.00 -5.93
N PHE A 45 0.59 11.25 -4.88
CA PHE A 45 1.51 10.30 -4.27
C PHE A 45 1.57 8.95 -5.02
N PRO A 46 0.44 8.24 -5.26
CA PRO A 46 0.51 6.89 -5.80
C PRO A 46 0.90 6.90 -7.28
N VAL A 47 1.87 6.07 -7.63
CA VAL A 47 2.28 5.84 -9.02
C VAL A 47 1.93 4.40 -9.39
N ARG A 48 1.39 4.20 -10.59
CA ARG A 48 1.05 2.86 -11.11
C ARG A 48 2.30 2.00 -11.30
N GLY A 49 2.16 0.70 -11.06
CA GLY A 49 3.19 -0.31 -11.27
C GLY A 49 4.25 -0.31 -10.17
N LEU A 50 3.89 0.13 -8.96
CA LEU A 50 4.70 -0.10 -7.77
C LEU A 50 4.55 -1.56 -7.33
N TRP A 51 5.62 -2.10 -6.76
CA TRP A 51 5.64 -3.40 -6.10
C TRP A 51 5.48 -3.16 -4.61
N PHE A 52 4.56 -3.89 -3.97
CA PHE A 52 4.47 -3.94 -2.53
C PHE A 52 5.19 -5.19 -2.03
N ASP A 53 6.20 -5.01 -1.16
CA ASP A 53 6.90 -6.10 -0.48
C ASP A 53 6.18 -6.48 0.82
N TYR A 54 5.53 -7.64 0.82
CA TYR A 54 4.83 -8.18 1.99
C TYR A 54 5.72 -8.40 3.21
N LEU A 55 7.03 -8.55 3.00
CA LEU A 55 7.94 -8.84 4.09
C LEU A 55 8.25 -7.59 4.91
N TYR A 56 8.64 -6.50 4.25
CA TYR A 56 9.11 -5.28 4.91
C TYR A 56 8.16 -4.08 4.78
N GLY A 57 7.00 -4.24 4.12
CA GLY A 57 6.01 -3.17 4.00
C GLY A 57 6.43 -2.03 3.07
N ASN A 58 7.37 -2.28 2.15
CA ASN A 58 7.90 -1.23 1.28
C ASN A 58 7.16 -1.17 -0.05
N LEU A 59 6.88 0.05 -0.51
CA LEU A 59 6.51 0.33 -1.90
C LEU A 59 7.78 0.56 -2.71
N LEU A 60 8.01 -0.28 -3.70
CA LEU A 60 9.21 -0.30 -4.52
C LEU A 60 8.89 0.04 -5.97
N LYS A 61 9.64 0.96 -6.54
CA LYS A 61 9.70 1.12 -7.99
C LYS A 61 10.84 0.26 -8.52
N VAL A 62 10.51 -0.68 -9.39
CA VAL A 62 11.49 -1.56 -10.02
C VAL A 62 11.53 -1.38 -11.53
N ASP A 63 12.66 -1.70 -12.14
CA ASP A 63 12.81 -1.78 -13.59
C ASP A 63 12.30 -3.12 -14.16
N GLY A 64 12.45 -3.32 -15.48
CA GLY A 64 12.03 -4.56 -16.15
C GLY A 64 12.87 -5.80 -15.83
N PHE A 65 14.01 -5.64 -15.15
CA PHE A 65 14.89 -6.73 -14.75
C PHE A 65 14.73 -7.11 -13.27
N GLY A 66 14.10 -6.25 -12.45
CA GLY A 66 13.91 -6.46 -11.01
C GLY A 66 14.84 -5.60 -10.14
N SER A 67 15.60 -4.67 -10.73
CA SER A 67 16.42 -3.72 -9.98
C SER A 67 15.54 -2.65 -9.35
N ILE A 68 15.77 -2.36 -8.07
CA ILE A 68 15.04 -1.36 -7.30
C ILE A 68 15.59 0.03 -7.66
N LEU A 69 14.73 0.85 -8.24
CA LEU A 69 15.00 2.24 -8.61
C LEU A 69 14.72 3.21 -7.45
N MET A 70 13.70 2.89 -6.64
CA MET A 70 13.27 3.71 -5.50
C MET A 70 12.49 2.83 -4.52
N GLY A 71 12.58 3.15 -3.22
CA GLY A 71 11.76 2.53 -2.18
C GLY A 71 11.16 3.59 -1.26
N VAL A 72 9.95 3.33 -0.78
CA VAL A 72 9.26 4.14 0.23
C VAL A 72 8.68 3.22 1.29
N HIS A 73 8.88 3.56 2.56
CA HIS A 73 8.25 2.92 3.71
C HIS A 73 7.29 3.92 4.36
N GLY A 74 5.98 3.66 4.33
CA GLY A 74 4.99 4.68 4.66
C GLY A 74 5.13 5.90 3.75
N PHE A 75 5.51 7.07 4.29
CA PHE A 75 5.90 8.25 3.52
C PHE A 75 7.41 8.56 3.56
N HIS A 76 8.21 7.72 4.20
CA HIS A 76 9.66 7.86 4.24
C HIS A 76 10.30 7.34 2.96
N TYR A 77 10.93 8.24 2.20
CA TYR A 77 11.74 7.87 1.03
C TYR A 77 13.04 7.24 1.50
N MET A 78 13.24 5.97 1.14
CA MET A 78 14.40 5.21 1.56
C MET A 78 15.66 5.72 0.88
N LYS A 79 16.72 5.90 1.67
CA LYS A 79 18.07 6.16 1.17
C LYS A 79 18.62 4.90 0.50
N PRO A 80 19.57 5.03 -0.44
CA PRO A 80 20.22 3.88 -1.07
C PRO A 80 20.81 2.88 -0.08
N SER A 81 21.34 3.33 1.07
CA SER A 81 21.87 2.47 2.13
C SER A 81 20.79 1.64 2.84
N GLU A 82 19.60 2.21 3.06
CA GLU A 82 18.47 1.49 3.66
C GLU A 82 17.93 0.43 2.70
N ILE A 83 17.92 0.75 1.38
CA ILE A 83 17.57 -0.22 0.35
C ILE A 83 18.61 -1.35 0.31
N GLU A 84 19.91 -1.05 0.36
CA GLU A 84 20.96 -2.09 0.36
C GLU A 84 20.91 -3.00 1.59
N GLU A 85 20.51 -2.47 2.75
CA GLU A 85 20.35 -3.24 3.99
C GLU A 85 19.24 -4.29 3.86
N LEU A 86 18.08 -3.89 3.31
CA LEU A 86 16.92 -4.78 3.19
C LEU A 86 16.91 -5.63 1.91
N TYR A 87 17.57 -5.14 0.86
CA TYR A 87 17.61 -5.71 -0.48
C TYR A 87 19.06 -5.79 -0.99
N PRO A 88 19.80 -6.85 -0.63
CA PRO A 88 21.14 -7.08 -1.15
C PRO A 88 21.16 -7.01 -2.68
N ASN A 89 22.16 -6.32 -3.23
CA ASN A 89 22.29 -6.01 -4.67
C ASN A 89 21.20 -5.10 -5.27
N LYS A 90 20.34 -4.47 -4.44
CA LYS A 90 19.20 -3.64 -4.90
C LYS A 90 18.31 -4.38 -5.89
N PHE A 91 18.14 -5.68 -5.68
CA PHE A 91 17.44 -6.55 -6.61
C PHE A 91 16.36 -7.33 -5.88
N LEU A 92 15.21 -7.49 -6.53
CA LEU A 92 14.09 -8.25 -5.99
C LEU A 92 13.47 -9.13 -7.07
N HIS A 93 13.42 -10.44 -6.82
CA HIS A 93 12.72 -11.37 -7.70
C HIS A 93 11.21 -11.18 -7.55
N LEU A 94 10.51 -11.12 -8.69
CA LEU A 94 9.05 -11.20 -8.69
C LEU A 94 8.64 -12.59 -8.20
N SER A 95 7.94 -12.63 -7.07
CA SER A 95 7.39 -13.85 -6.49
C SER A 95 6.05 -13.52 -5.86
N ASP A 96 4.99 -14.23 -6.25
CA ASP A 96 3.63 -14.01 -5.75
C ASP A 96 3.53 -14.18 -4.22
N ASN A 97 4.44 -14.97 -3.63
CA ASN A 97 4.48 -15.15 -2.19
C ASN A 97 5.01 -13.91 -1.47
N ARG A 98 5.84 -13.05 -2.10
CA ARG A 98 6.45 -11.89 -1.42
C ARG A 98 5.98 -10.55 -1.98
N ILE A 99 5.62 -10.50 -3.25
CA ILE A 99 5.39 -9.26 -3.97
C ILE A 99 3.97 -9.20 -4.49
N TYR A 100 3.34 -8.04 -4.33
CA TYR A 100 2.14 -7.68 -5.05
C TYR A 100 2.42 -6.55 -6.04
N VAL A 101 1.95 -6.66 -7.28
CA VAL A 101 2.16 -5.64 -8.31
C VAL A 101 0.91 -4.77 -8.46
N LEU A 102 0.99 -3.51 -8.06
CA LEU A 102 -0.10 -2.52 -8.10
C LEU A 102 -0.20 -1.89 -9.51
N ASN A 103 -0.61 -2.68 -10.51
CA ASN A 103 -0.51 -2.32 -11.93
C ASN A 103 -1.78 -1.70 -12.54
N THR A 104 -2.93 -1.70 -11.86
CA THR A 104 -4.17 -1.13 -12.39
C THR A 104 -4.47 0.26 -11.80
N LEU A 105 -5.33 1.04 -12.46
CA LEU A 105 -5.80 2.32 -11.89
C LEU A 105 -6.67 2.11 -10.63
N PHE A 106 -7.34 0.96 -10.52
CA PHE A 106 -8.09 0.60 -9.30
C PHE A 106 -7.17 0.37 -8.09
N ASN A 107 -5.88 0.13 -8.30
CA ASN A 107 -4.92 -0.01 -7.21
C ASN A 107 -4.42 1.34 -6.66
N LEU A 108 -4.74 2.49 -7.27
CA LEU A 108 -4.22 3.79 -6.81
C LEU A 108 -4.69 4.17 -5.39
N PRO A 109 -5.97 3.99 -5.02
CA PRO A 109 -6.44 4.23 -3.64
C PRO A 109 -5.72 3.33 -2.63
N GLU A 110 -5.61 2.04 -2.95
CA GLU A 110 -4.93 1.04 -2.11
C GLU A 110 -3.44 1.33 -1.95
N THR A 111 -2.75 1.70 -3.04
CA THR A 111 -1.33 2.07 -3.01
C THR A 111 -1.09 3.21 -2.02
N TYR A 112 -1.94 4.23 -2.05
CA TYR A 112 -1.85 5.34 -1.11
C TYR A 112 -2.23 4.94 0.31
N LEU A 113 -3.28 4.12 0.48
CA LEU A 113 -3.77 3.68 1.77
C LEU A 113 -2.75 2.84 2.54
N VAL A 114 -2.06 1.93 1.85
CA VAL A 114 -0.97 1.14 2.44
C VAL A 114 0.12 2.06 3.00
N ALA A 115 0.52 3.09 2.24
CA ALA A 115 1.49 4.08 2.72
C ALA A 115 0.98 4.85 3.94
N CYS A 116 -0.29 5.29 3.94
CA CYS A 116 -0.90 5.98 5.08
C CYS A 116 -0.90 5.13 6.35
N ILE A 117 -1.26 3.85 6.24
CA ILE A 117 -1.41 2.95 7.39
C ILE A 117 -0.04 2.62 7.98
N ILE A 118 0.96 2.33 7.14
CA ILE A 118 2.33 2.07 7.59
C ILE A 118 2.89 3.32 8.28
N ASP A 119 2.76 4.49 7.64
CA ASP A 119 3.20 5.77 8.23
C ASP A 119 2.50 6.09 9.55
N PHE A 120 1.20 5.79 9.66
CA PHE A 120 0.45 5.96 10.90
C PHE A 120 0.98 5.07 12.03
N PHE A 121 1.26 3.80 11.76
CA PHE A 121 1.79 2.91 12.78
C PHE A 121 3.21 3.28 13.19
N ASP A 122 4.08 3.64 12.24
CA ASP A 122 5.47 4.03 12.54
C ASP A 122 5.56 5.31 13.37
N ASN A 123 4.64 6.26 13.16
CA ASN A 123 4.64 7.54 13.85
C ASN A 123 3.78 7.56 15.13
N ASN A 124 3.12 6.45 15.47
CA ASN A 124 2.26 6.37 16.65
C ASN A 124 2.98 5.63 17.79
N PRO A 125 3.27 6.29 18.93
CA PRO A 125 3.99 5.68 20.07
C PRO A 125 3.34 4.45 20.69
N SER A 126 2.07 4.20 20.39
CA SER A 126 1.32 3.01 20.86
C SER A 126 1.69 1.73 20.10
N TYR A 127 2.46 1.87 19.02
CA TYR A 127 2.92 0.79 18.16
C TYR A 127 4.44 0.80 18.13
N THR A 128 5.03 -0.40 18.12
CA THR A 128 6.47 -0.55 17.98
C THR A 128 6.77 -1.44 16.77
N PRO A 129 7.74 -1.08 15.92
CA PRO A 129 8.25 -1.98 14.91
C PRO A 129 8.81 -3.25 15.56
N ASN A 130 8.63 -4.40 14.90
CA ASN A 130 9.24 -5.64 15.36
C ASN A 130 10.77 -5.64 15.12
N ASP A 131 11.51 -6.47 15.87
CA ASP A 131 12.98 -6.59 15.77
C ASP A 131 13.46 -6.95 14.36
N ASP A 132 12.67 -7.75 13.63
CA ASP A 132 12.94 -8.18 12.26
C ASP A 132 12.39 -7.22 11.18
N ARG A 133 11.76 -6.11 11.58
CA ARG A 133 11.12 -5.11 10.71
C ARG A 133 10.06 -5.69 9.76
N THR A 134 9.37 -6.77 10.15
CA THR A 134 8.34 -7.41 9.29
C THR A 134 6.89 -7.04 9.62
N GLY A 135 6.72 -6.13 10.58
CA GLY A 135 5.42 -5.62 10.98
C GLY A 135 5.50 -4.80 12.25
N VAL A 136 4.33 -4.56 12.85
CA VAL A 136 4.15 -3.71 14.02
C VAL A 136 3.52 -4.50 15.17
N LYS A 137 3.87 -4.12 16.40
CA LYS A 137 3.34 -4.71 17.63
C LYS A 137 2.60 -3.66 18.44
N THR A 138 1.52 -4.07 19.09
CA THR A 138 0.81 -3.26 20.09
C THR A 138 0.34 -4.16 21.23
N GLY A 139 0.88 -3.94 22.44
CA GLY A 139 0.74 -4.90 23.54
C GLY A 139 1.20 -6.30 23.13
N ASP A 140 0.32 -7.29 23.27
CA ASP A 140 0.57 -8.69 22.88
C ASP A 140 0.16 -9.01 21.42
N VAL A 141 -0.35 -8.04 20.67
CA VAL A 141 -0.83 -8.24 19.30
C VAL A 141 0.27 -7.89 18.31
N TYR A 142 0.50 -8.80 17.35
CA TYR A 142 1.41 -8.61 16.24
C TYR A 142 0.64 -8.52 14.91
N MET A 143 0.94 -7.50 14.12
CA MET A 143 0.40 -7.30 12.77
C MET A 143 1.54 -7.25 11.76
N SER A 144 1.66 -8.28 10.93
CA SER A 144 2.62 -8.29 9.82
C SER A 144 2.21 -7.33 8.71
N TYR A 145 3.17 -6.82 7.93
CA TYR A 145 2.83 -6.01 6.75
C TYR A 145 2.02 -6.79 5.71
N ARG A 146 2.22 -8.10 5.63
CA ARG A 146 1.38 -8.99 4.82
C ARG A 146 -0.08 -8.96 5.26
N SER A 147 -0.36 -9.18 6.54
CA SER A 147 -1.73 -9.21 7.07
C SER A 147 -2.41 -7.84 6.90
N ILE A 148 -1.68 -6.75 7.15
CA ILE A 148 -2.18 -5.39 6.91
C ILE A 148 -2.60 -5.22 5.43
N PHE A 149 -1.75 -5.61 4.49
CA PHE A 149 -2.09 -5.51 3.08
C PHE A 149 -3.26 -6.43 2.68
N GLN A 150 -3.34 -7.62 3.25
CA GLN A 150 -4.47 -8.54 3.01
C GLN A 150 -5.79 -7.93 3.48
N ASP A 151 -5.83 -7.31 4.65
CA ASP A 151 -7.03 -6.62 5.15
C ASP A 151 -7.44 -5.48 4.21
N ILE A 152 -6.47 -4.72 3.70
CA ILE A 152 -6.71 -3.65 2.72
C ILE A 152 -7.29 -4.23 1.43
N ARG A 153 -6.66 -5.25 0.84
CA ARG A 153 -7.10 -5.91 -0.39
C ARG A 153 -8.53 -6.44 -0.25
N THR A 154 -8.80 -7.18 0.83
CA THR A 154 -10.12 -7.74 1.09
C THR A 154 -11.16 -6.63 1.32
N SER A 155 -10.77 -5.50 1.92
CA SER A 155 -11.65 -4.34 2.08
C SER A 155 -11.93 -3.64 0.75
N VAL A 156 -10.92 -3.51 -0.12
CA VAL A 156 -11.07 -3.01 -1.49
C VAL A 156 -12.03 -3.91 -2.27
N ASP A 157 -11.84 -5.22 -2.23
CA ASP A 157 -12.70 -6.18 -2.91
C ASP A 157 -14.14 -6.07 -2.38
N TRP A 158 -14.34 -6.02 -1.06
CA TRP A 158 -15.65 -5.83 -0.45
C TRP A 158 -16.38 -4.57 -0.95
N VAL A 159 -15.67 -3.43 -1.02
CA VAL A 159 -16.24 -2.16 -1.51
C VAL A 159 -16.62 -2.20 -3.00
N HIS A 160 -16.00 -3.06 -3.80
CA HIS A 160 -16.31 -3.18 -5.22
C HIS A 160 -17.45 -4.19 -5.51
N PHE A 161 -17.68 -5.16 -4.62
CA PHE A 161 -18.68 -6.21 -4.82
C PHE A 161 -20.00 -5.99 -4.06
N GLU A 162 -20.03 -5.06 -3.10
CA GLU A 162 -21.23 -4.64 -2.33
C GLU A 162 -21.67 -3.21 -2.69
#